data_AF-A0A371Z3P2-F1
#
_entry.id   AF-A0A371Z3P2-F1
#
_cell.length_a   1.000
_cell.length_b   1.000
_cell.length_c   1.000
_cell.angle_alpha   90.00
_cell.angle_beta   90.00
_cell.angle_gamma   90.00
#
_symmetry.space_group_name_H-M   'P 1'
#
loop_
_entity.id
_entity.type
_entity.pdbx_description
1 polymer ?
#
loop_
_entity_poly.entity_id
_entity_poly.type
_entity_poly.pdbx_seq_one_letter_code
_entity_poly.pdbx_strand_id
1 'polypeptide(L)'
;MFLGFDHLEQMLERASKNASDGYPPYNIEQVSPTTLRITLAVAGFVMEDLHITQEDNQLVIRGRQSDDGQGRIFLHRGIAARQFQKAFVLAEGIEVGGAWLDNGLLHIELQRPQPEVRVRKIEITRPPVAPPHERVPPVVDVPAGRKQRVVRVIDEE
;
A
#
# COMPACT_ATOMS: atom_id res chain seq x y z
N MET A 1 14.51 -8.74 -14.43
CA MET A 1 15.51 -8.13 -13.51
C MET A 1 14.85 -8.05 -12.14
N PHE A 2 14.93 -9.14 -11.36
CA PHE A 2 14.40 -9.16 -9.99
C PHE A 2 15.47 -8.54 -9.10
N LEU A 3 15.34 -7.24 -8.83
CA LEU A 3 16.18 -6.52 -7.90
C LEU A 3 15.26 -5.88 -6.88
N GLY A 4 15.18 -6.49 -5.69
CA GLY A 4 14.31 -6.02 -4.62
C GLY A 4 14.71 -6.45 -3.21
N PHE A 5 15.63 -7.42 -3.06
CA PHE A 5 16.08 -7.91 -1.75
C PHE A 5 17.47 -7.38 -1.39
N ASP A 6 18.42 -7.41 -2.32
CA ASP A 6 19.81 -6.97 -2.07
C ASP A 6 19.92 -5.49 -1.65
N HIS A 7 19.01 -4.63 -2.11
CA HIS A 7 18.99 -3.22 -1.73
C HIS A 7 18.35 -2.99 -0.36
N LEU A 8 17.35 -3.79 0.01
CA LEU A 8 16.72 -3.75 1.33
C LEU A 8 17.70 -4.20 2.41
N GLU A 9 18.46 -5.26 2.15
CA GLU A 9 19.51 -5.75 3.06
C GLU A 9 20.60 -4.69 3.28
N GLN A 10 21.11 -4.06 2.21
CA GLN A 10 22.12 -2.99 2.34
C GLN A 10 21.59 -1.72 3.01
N MET A 11 20.31 -1.38 2.84
CA MET A 11 19.69 -0.23 3.50
C MET A 11 19.45 -0.50 4.99
N LEU A 12 18.99 -1.70 5.36
CA LEU A 12 18.84 -2.14 6.75
C LEU A 12 20.20 -2.15 7.47
N GLU A 13 21.24 -2.67 6.81
CA GLU A 13 22.58 -2.72 7.40
C GLU A 13 23.17 -1.32 7.63
N ARG A 14 22.98 -0.38 6.68
CA ARG A 14 23.46 1.01 6.83
C ARG A 14 22.67 1.82 7.85
N ALA A 15 21.36 1.59 7.98
CA ALA A 15 20.55 2.21 9.03
C ALA A 15 20.96 1.72 10.43
N SER A 16 21.39 0.45 10.56
CA SER A 16 21.86 -0.12 11.84
C SER A 16 23.20 0.45 12.32
N LYS A 17 24.10 0.85 11.41
CA LYS A 17 25.47 1.29 11.74
C LYS A 17 25.55 2.69 12.36
N ASN A 18 24.50 3.50 12.27
CA ASN A 18 24.47 4.86 12.82
C ASN A 18 23.73 4.97 14.17
N ALA A 19 23.14 3.88 14.67
CA ALA A 19 22.52 3.85 16.00
C ALA A 19 23.51 3.23 17.00
N SER A 20 24.04 4.04 17.89
CA SER A 20 25.02 3.70 18.93
C SER A 20 24.52 2.73 20.02
N ASP A 21 23.54 1.87 19.76
CA ASP A 21 23.08 0.92 20.77
C ASP A 21 22.43 -0.32 20.15
N GLY A 22 23.23 -1.31 19.75
CA GLY A 22 22.80 -2.62 19.22
C GLY A 22 21.92 -3.47 20.16
N TYR A 23 21.31 -2.83 21.17
CA TYR A 23 20.45 -3.39 22.18
C TYR A 23 18.98 -2.98 21.99
N PRO A 24 18.00 -3.89 22.02
CA PRO A 24 18.21 -5.32 22.16
C PRO A 24 18.73 -5.94 20.85
N PRO A 25 19.63 -6.94 20.92
CA PRO A 25 20.08 -7.63 19.72
C PRO A 25 18.91 -8.37 19.08
N TYR A 26 18.95 -8.50 17.77
CA TYR A 26 17.87 -9.12 17.01
C TYR A 26 18.37 -9.89 15.81
N ASN A 27 17.54 -10.83 15.36
CA ASN A 27 17.71 -11.58 14.13
C ASN A 27 16.51 -11.31 13.20
N ILE A 28 16.74 -11.41 11.90
CA ILE A 28 15.68 -11.49 10.89
C ILE A 28 15.94 -12.76 10.10
N GLU A 29 14.98 -13.68 10.09
CA GLU A 29 15.09 -14.97 9.42
C GLU A 29 13.97 -15.15 8.40
N GLN A 30 14.27 -15.81 7.28
CA GLN A 30 13.26 -16.25 6.33
C GLN A 30 12.76 -17.63 6.74
N VAL A 31 11.52 -17.71 7.22
CA VAL A 31 10.89 -18.96 7.67
C VAL A 31 10.24 -19.70 6.48
N SER A 32 9.80 -18.95 5.47
CA SER A 32 9.22 -19.50 4.24
C SER A 32 9.41 -18.54 3.06
N PRO A 33 9.10 -18.93 1.81
CA PRO A 33 9.11 -18.03 0.66
C PRO A 33 8.29 -16.74 0.83
N THR A 34 7.28 -16.75 1.71
CA THR A 34 6.36 -15.63 1.95
C THR A 34 6.36 -15.15 3.41
N THR A 35 7.25 -15.67 4.26
CA THR A 35 7.25 -15.39 5.70
C THR A 35 8.65 -15.07 6.20
N LEU A 36 8.76 -13.95 6.91
CA LEU A 36 9.94 -13.57 7.68
C LEU A 36 9.61 -13.60 9.17
N ARG A 37 10.61 -13.78 10.02
CA ARG A 37 10.48 -13.63 11.47
C ARG A 37 11.56 -12.72 12.00
N ILE A 38 11.16 -11.74 12.79
CA ILE A 38 12.07 -10.92 13.60
C ILE A 38 12.09 -11.53 15.00
N THR A 39 13.28 -11.74 15.55
CA THR A 39 13.46 -12.22 16.94
C THR A 39 14.32 -11.23 17.70
N LEU A 40 13.83 -10.66 18.80
CA LEU A 40 14.55 -9.70 19.65
C LEU A 40 14.83 -10.30 21.03
N ALA A 41 16.04 -10.13 21.55
CA ALA A 41 16.35 -10.56 22.92
C ALA A 41 15.88 -9.54 23.96
N VAL A 42 14.76 -9.81 24.62
CA VAL A 42 14.09 -8.92 25.58
C VAL A 42 14.05 -9.53 26.99
N ALA A 43 15.07 -10.29 27.35
CA ALA A 43 15.18 -10.87 28.69
C ALA A 43 15.11 -9.76 29.76
N GLY A 44 14.28 -9.99 30.78
CA GLY A 44 14.03 -9.04 31.87
C GLY A 44 12.83 -8.11 31.66
N PHE A 45 12.18 -8.11 30.48
CA PHE A 45 10.89 -7.46 30.28
C PHE A 45 9.75 -8.45 30.53
N VAL A 46 8.69 -7.97 31.19
CA VAL A 46 7.40 -8.68 31.23
C VAL A 46 6.53 -8.24 30.05
N MET A 47 5.44 -8.95 29.80
CA MET A 47 4.56 -8.69 28.65
C MET A 47 3.99 -7.28 28.68
N GLU A 48 3.69 -6.76 29.87
CA GLU A 48 3.12 -5.44 30.11
C GLU A 48 4.11 -4.29 29.85
N ASP A 49 5.41 -4.59 29.90
CA ASP A 49 6.47 -3.61 29.63
C ASP A 49 6.77 -3.47 28.13
N LEU A 50 6.21 -4.35 27.29
CA LEU A 50 6.48 -4.44 25.86
C LEU A 50 5.28 -3.98 25.04
N HIS A 51 5.55 -3.11 24.06
CA HIS A 51 4.55 -2.61 23.14
C HIS A 51 5.04 -2.72 21.70
N ILE A 52 4.17 -3.20 20.82
CA ILE A 52 4.42 -3.30 19.38
C ILE A 52 3.35 -2.48 18.68
N THR A 53 3.77 -1.54 17.84
CA THR A 53 2.87 -0.71 17.03
C THR A 53 3.33 -0.71 15.59
N GLN A 54 2.39 -0.62 14.65
CA GLN A 54 2.67 -0.34 13.26
C GLN A 54 2.22 1.09 12.94
N GLU A 55 3.15 1.91 12.49
CA GLU A 55 2.96 3.30 12.10
C GLU A 55 3.32 3.39 10.61
N ASP A 56 2.32 3.52 9.73
CA ASP A 56 2.47 3.42 8.26
C ASP A 56 3.20 2.13 7.82
N ASN A 57 4.39 2.28 7.25
CA ASN A 57 5.27 1.17 6.84
C ASN A 57 6.36 0.88 7.88
N GLN A 58 6.24 1.34 9.12
CA GLN A 58 7.20 1.08 10.17
C GLN A 58 6.60 0.22 11.29
N LEU A 59 7.30 -0.85 11.63
CA LEU A 59 7.04 -1.63 12.83
C LEU A 59 7.91 -1.12 13.97
N VAL A 60 7.29 -0.63 15.04
CA VAL A 60 7.98 -0.05 16.19
C VAL A 60 7.74 -0.92 17.43
N ILE A 61 8.83 -1.37 18.04
CA ILE A 61 8.82 -2.14 19.29
C ILE A 61 9.44 -1.28 20.39
N ARG A 62 8.70 -1.11 21.48
CA ARG A 62 9.10 -0.33 22.65
C ARG A 62 9.10 -1.25 23.86
N GLY A 63 10.13 -1.11 24.68
CA GLY A 63 10.21 -1.76 25.99
C GLY A 63 10.50 -0.73 27.06
N ARG A 64 9.77 -0.77 28.17
CA ARG A 64 9.99 0.13 29.32
C ARG A 64 9.85 -0.64 30.62
N GLN A 65 10.97 -0.98 31.26
CA GLN A 65 10.96 -1.48 32.62
C GLN A 65 10.77 -0.32 33.61
N SER A 66 9.94 -0.55 34.63
CA SER A 66 9.87 0.33 35.80
C SER A 66 11.07 0.05 36.73
N ASP A 67 11.77 1.10 37.18
CA ASP A 67 12.91 0.91 38.10
C ASP A 67 12.40 0.72 39.54
N ASP A 68 12.24 -0.54 39.95
CA ASP A 68 11.84 -0.95 41.31
C ASP A 68 13.01 -0.90 42.32
N GLY A 69 14.05 -0.11 42.02
CA GLY A 69 15.23 0.07 42.86
C GLY A 69 14.99 0.84 44.17
N GLN A 70 13.77 1.35 44.42
CA GLN A 70 13.49 2.11 45.64
C GLN A 70 13.71 1.25 46.89
N GLY A 71 14.61 1.72 47.77
CA GLY A 71 14.95 1.04 49.03
C GLY A 71 15.93 -0.13 48.91
N ARG A 72 16.47 -0.42 47.71
CA ARG A 72 17.48 -1.49 47.52
C ARG A 72 18.90 -0.93 47.56
N ILE A 73 19.75 -1.53 48.37
CA ILE A 73 21.19 -1.25 48.38
C ILE A 73 21.88 -2.24 47.44
N PHE A 74 22.34 -1.76 46.30
CA PHE A 74 23.10 -2.55 45.35
C PHE A 74 24.59 -2.46 45.65
N LEU A 75 25.26 -3.60 45.88
CA LEU A 75 26.73 -3.65 45.96
C LEU A 75 27.36 -3.58 44.56
N HIS A 76 26.66 -4.09 43.54
CA HIS A 76 27.00 -3.99 42.13
C HIS A 76 25.71 -4.12 41.30
N ARG A 77 25.52 -3.28 40.27
CA ARG A 77 24.32 -3.27 39.42
C ARG A 77 24.72 -3.38 37.94
N GLY A 78 24.91 -4.61 37.46
CA GLY A 78 25.24 -4.90 36.05
C GLY A 78 24.04 -4.92 35.10
N ILE A 79 22.82 -5.02 35.63
CA ILE A 79 21.58 -5.10 34.87
C ILE A 79 20.63 -4.04 35.43
N ALA A 80 20.78 -2.81 34.94
CA ALA A 80 19.86 -1.73 35.27
C ALA A 80 18.58 -1.87 34.44
N ALA A 81 17.46 -1.32 34.94
CA ALA A 81 16.24 -1.20 34.16
C ALA A 81 16.56 -0.35 32.93
N ARG A 82 16.33 -0.91 31.74
CA ARG A 82 16.56 -0.23 30.46
C ARG A 82 15.24 -0.05 29.74
N GLN A 83 15.16 1.06 29.02
CA GLN A 83 14.11 1.29 28.05
C GLN A 83 14.72 1.20 26.65
N PHE A 84 13.96 0.73 25.68
CA PHE A 84 14.39 0.70 24.29
C PHE A 84 13.24 1.05 23.35
N GLN A 85 13.61 1.52 22.16
CA GLN A 85 12.72 1.63 21.01
C GLN A 85 13.47 1.13 19.77
N LYS A 86 12.94 0.10 19.12
CA LYS A 86 13.44 -0.49 17.87
C LYS A 86 12.41 -0.28 16.77
N ALA A 87 12.85 0.19 15.61
CA ALA A 87 11.99 0.40 14.47
C ALA A 87 12.53 -0.37 13.26
N PHE A 88 11.63 -1.02 12.53
CA PHE A 88 11.90 -1.74 11.29
C PHE A 88 11.05 -1.13 10.19
N VAL A 89 11.68 -0.77 9.07
CA VAL A 89 10.95 -0.35 7.87
C VAL A 89 10.48 -1.59 7.12
N LEU A 90 9.18 -1.69 6.93
CA LEU A 90 8.51 -2.75 6.20
C LEU A 90 8.40 -2.38 4.73
N ALA A 91 8.61 -3.37 3.86
CA ALA A 91 8.34 -3.22 2.44
C ALA A 91 6.83 -3.19 2.18
N GLU A 92 6.43 -2.62 1.05
CA GLU A 92 5.03 -2.56 0.64
C GLU A 92 4.40 -3.95 0.53
N GLY A 93 3.20 -4.11 1.10
CA GLY A 93 2.48 -5.38 1.13
C GLY A 93 3.04 -6.40 2.11
N ILE A 94 3.87 -6.00 3.08
CA ILE A 94 4.20 -6.84 4.24
C ILE A 94 3.20 -6.55 5.37
N GLU A 95 2.70 -7.61 5.99
CA GLU A 95 1.73 -7.56 7.09
C GLU A 95 2.30 -8.30 8.31
N VAL A 96 1.91 -7.86 9.52
CA VAL A 96 2.26 -8.56 10.77
C VAL A 96 1.29 -9.73 10.97
N GLY A 97 1.81 -10.96 10.93
CA GLY A 97 1.02 -12.18 11.13
C GLY A 97 0.76 -12.50 12.60
N GLY A 98 1.70 -12.13 13.49
CA GLY A 98 1.57 -12.35 14.93
C GLY A 98 2.85 -12.02 15.70
N ALA A 99 2.75 -11.99 17.02
CA ALA A 99 3.89 -11.82 17.91
C ALA A 99 3.70 -12.63 19.20
N TRP A 100 4.79 -13.18 19.73
CA TRP A 100 4.78 -13.91 21.01
C TRP A 100 6.11 -13.78 21.73
N LEU A 101 6.05 -13.90 23.05
CA LEU A 101 7.21 -13.91 23.93
C LEU A 101 7.50 -15.36 24.34
N ASP A 102 8.73 -15.81 24.13
CA ASP A 102 9.19 -17.13 24.58
C ASP A 102 10.62 -17.04 25.11
N ASN A 103 10.87 -17.54 26.32
CA ASN A 103 12.21 -17.62 26.92
C ASN A 103 13.03 -16.32 26.88
N GLY A 104 12.38 -15.17 27.07
CA GLY A 104 13.04 -13.85 27.02
C GLY A 104 13.35 -13.36 25.60
N LEU A 105 12.77 -13.99 24.58
CA LEU A 105 12.83 -13.58 23.18
C LEU A 105 11.44 -13.16 22.70
N LEU A 106 11.37 -12.01 22.05
CA LEU A 106 10.17 -11.55 21.37
C LEU A 106 10.25 -11.94 19.90
N HIS A 107 9.33 -12.77 19.46
CA HIS A 107 9.20 -13.18 18.07
C HIS A 107 8.06 -12.41 17.41
N ILE A 108 8.29 -11.96 16.17
CA ILE A 108 7.31 -11.25 15.35
C ILE A 108 7.34 -11.86 13.96
N GLU A 109 6.22 -12.41 13.52
CA GLU A 109 6.06 -12.94 12.18
C GLU A 109 5.55 -11.87 11.22
N LEU A 110 6.21 -11.79 10.08
CA LEU A 110 5.86 -10.93 8.97
C LEU A 110 5.51 -11.79 7.77
N GLN A 111 4.40 -11.48 7.12
CA GLN A 111 3.90 -12.23 5.99
C GLN A 111 3.78 -11.30 4.78
N ARG A 112 4.09 -11.84 3.60
CA ARG A 112 3.79 -11.19 2.32
C ARG A 112 2.56 -11.89 1.73
N PRO A 113 1.36 -11.30 1.82
CA PRO A 113 0.18 -11.84 1.18
C PRO A 113 0.47 -11.97 -0.33
N GLN A 114 0.16 -13.13 -0.91
CA GLN A 114 0.19 -13.22 -2.36
C GLN A 114 -0.97 -12.39 -2.92
N PRO A 115 -0.73 -11.55 -3.93
CA PRO A 115 -1.81 -10.83 -4.57
C PRO A 115 -2.82 -11.82 -5.15
N GLU A 116 -4.10 -11.64 -4.80
CA GLU A 116 -5.19 -12.45 -5.34
C GLU A 116 -5.29 -12.18 -6.85
N VAL A 117 -4.81 -13.11 -7.68
CA VAL A 117 -4.79 -12.93 -9.14
C VAL A 117 -6.20 -13.07 -9.69
N ARG A 118 -6.92 -11.95 -9.81
CA ARG A 118 -8.24 -11.91 -10.46
C ARG A 118 -8.07 -11.77 -11.97
N VAL A 119 -7.97 -12.91 -12.66
CA VAL A 119 -8.03 -12.94 -14.13
C VAL A 119 -9.45 -12.66 -14.58
N ARG A 120 -9.67 -11.57 -15.33
CA ARG A 120 -10.96 -11.27 -15.97
C ARG A 120 -10.76 -11.18 -17.48
N LYS A 121 -11.65 -11.85 -18.22
CA LYS A 121 -11.76 -11.68 -19.67
C LYS A 121 -12.48 -10.35 -19.94
N ILE A 122 -11.84 -9.46 -20.69
CA ILE A 122 -12.44 -8.21 -21.17
C ILE A 122 -12.93 -8.46 -22.60
N GLU A 123 -14.23 -8.29 -22.84
CA GLU A 123 -14.76 -8.36 -24.20
C GLU A 123 -14.49 -7.05 -24.96
N ILE A 124 -13.98 -7.17 -26.18
CA ILE A 124 -13.76 -6.02 -27.08
C ILE A 124 -15.07 -5.79 -27.85
N THR A 125 -15.73 -4.66 -27.59
CA THR A 125 -16.95 -4.25 -28.30
C THR A 125 -16.64 -3.14 -29.29
N ARG A 126 -17.45 -3.04 -30.35
CA ARG A 126 -17.35 -1.91 -31.30
C ARG A 126 -17.94 -0.65 -30.64
N PRO A 127 -17.37 0.54 -30.94
CA PRO A 127 -17.99 1.78 -30.51
C PRO A 127 -19.43 1.88 -31.06
N PRO A 128 -20.36 2.50 -30.30
CA PRO A 128 -21.72 2.68 -30.78
C PRO A 128 -21.71 3.43 -32.11
N VAL A 129 -22.24 2.79 -33.15
CA VAL A 129 -22.47 3.45 -34.44
C VAL A 129 -23.59 4.46 -34.22
N ALA A 130 -23.27 5.75 -34.33
CA ALA A 130 -24.30 6.79 -34.31
C ALA A 130 -25.28 6.53 -35.47
N PRO A 131 -26.61 6.69 -35.25
CA PRO A 131 -27.58 6.51 -36.31
C PRO A 131 -27.26 7.44 -37.48
N PRO A 132 -27.48 7.01 -38.74
CA PRO A 132 -27.22 7.85 -39.89
C PRO A 132 -27.96 9.18 -39.73
N HIS A 133 -27.26 10.30 -39.87
CA HIS A 133 -27.91 11.59 -40.07
C HIS A 133 -28.74 11.47 -41.35
N GLU A 134 -30.05 11.41 -41.21
CA GLU A 134 -30.99 11.46 -42.32
C GLU A 134 -30.73 12.76 -43.08
N ARG A 135 -30.12 12.64 -44.27
CA ARG A 135 -29.88 13.78 -45.14
C ARG A 135 -31.25 14.24 -45.63
N VAL A 136 -31.83 15.22 -44.96
CA VAL A 136 -33.01 15.93 -45.46
C VAL A 136 -32.58 16.57 -46.79
N PRO A 137 -33.15 16.16 -47.95
CA PRO A 137 -32.81 16.79 -49.21
C PRO A 137 -33.24 18.27 -49.16
N PRO A 138 -32.44 19.18 -49.75
CA PRO A 138 -32.81 20.59 -49.79
C PRO A 138 -34.14 20.73 -50.54
N VAL A 139 -35.13 21.31 -49.86
CA VAL A 139 -36.40 21.69 -50.50
C VAL A 139 -36.09 22.83 -51.46
N VAL A 140 -36.13 22.53 -52.75
CA VAL A 140 -36.03 23.55 -53.80
C VAL A 140 -37.39 24.24 -53.90
N ASP A 141 -37.49 25.48 -53.42
CA ASP A 141 -38.65 26.33 -53.64
C ASP A 141 -38.77 26.66 -55.13
N VAL A 142 -39.74 26.03 -55.81
CA VAL A 142 -40.09 26.36 -57.19
C VAL A 142 -41.14 27.47 -57.16
N PRO A 143 -40.86 28.69 -57.67
CA PRO A 143 -41.84 29.76 -57.68
C PRO A 143 -43.00 29.43 -58.66
N ALA A 144 -44.23 29.58 -58.17
CA ALA A 144 -45.44 29.31 -58.92
C ALA A 144 -45.56 30.21 -60.17
N GLY A 145 -45.82 29.59 -61.32
CA GLY A 145 -45.93 30.24 -62.62
C GLY A 145 -47.03 31.30 -62.69
N ARG A 146 -46.70 32.43 -63.34
CA ARG A 146 -47.57 33.58 -63.59
C ARG A 146 -48.63 33.21 -64.64
N LYS A 147 -49.92 33.27 -64.30
CA LYS A 147 -51.03 33.03 -65.26
C LYS A 147 -51.06 34.12 -66.34
N GLN A 148 -50.90 33.73 -67.61
CA GLN A 148 -51.14 34.61 -68.75
C GLN A 148 -52.63 34.91 -68.90
N ARG A 149 -52.96 36.19 -69.11
CA ARG A 149 -54.32 36.71 -69.29
C ARG A 149 -54.62 36.70 -70.79
N VAL A 150 -55.60 35.89 -71.19
CA VAL A 150 -56.08 35.79 -72.58
C VAL A 150 -56.74 37.11 -72.99
N VAL A 151 -56.21 37.78 -74.01
CA VAL A 151 -56.86 38.91 -74.68
C VAL A 151 -57.73 38.31 -75.78
N ARG A 152 -59.05 38.52 -75.69
CA ARG A 152 -59.99 38.23 -76.78
C ARG A 152 -59.87 39.34 -77.81
N VAL A 153 -59.48 38.97 -79.04
CA VAL A 153 -59.64 39.80 -80.23
C VAL A 153 -61.11 39.74 -80.61
N ILE A 154 -61.72 40.91 -80.73
CA ILE A 154 -63.03 41.10 -81.37
C ILE A 154 -62.73 41.65 -82.76
N ASP A 155 -63.11 40.88 -83.79
CA ASP A 155 -63.27 41.39 -85.15
C ASP A 155 -64.57 42.22 -85.20
N GLU A 156 -64.58 43.34 -85.92
CA GLU A 156 -65.47 43.64 -87.06
C GLU A 156 -65.24 45.06 -87.62
N GLU A 157 -65.21 45.10 -88.96
CA GLU A 157 -65.25 46.19 -89.97
C GLU A 157 -64.13 47.26 -90.07
#